data_AF-A0A4V2M954-F1
#
_entry.id   AF-A0A4V2M954-F1
#
_cell.length_a   1.000
_cell.length_b   1.000
_cell.length_c   1.000
_cell.angle_alpha   90.00
_cell.angle_beta   90.00
_cell.angle_gamma   90.00
#
_symmetry.space_group_name_H-M   'P 1'
#
loop_
_entity.id
_entity.type
_entity.pdbx_description
1 polymer ?
#
loop_
_entity_poly.entity_id
_entity_poly.type
_entity_poly.pdbx_seq_one_letter_code
_entity_poly.pdbx_strand_id
1 'polypeptide(L)'
;MPTPTKGARLGGSPAHEKLILSNLATSLFEHGAITTTAAKAKRLQPLAESMITKAKRGDLNSRRQVMKRIKDKSIVHVLFTEIGERYADRPGGYTRITKLGPRKGDNAPMVKIELVEALADSPKAKKTAKKAPAKKAAAKQDAAEDKVEDKVEDEAKVEDVVDEKVQDETPETEDK
;
A
#
# COMPACT_ATOMS: atom_id res chain seq x y z
N MET A 1 -11.94 -9.17 0.17
CA MET A 1 -13.02 -8.16 0.00
C MET A 1 -13.38 -7.64 1.38
N PRO A 2 -13.69 -6.34 1.56
CA PRO A 2 -14.15 -5.84 2.85
C PRO A 2 -15.41 -6.59 3.29
N THR A 3 -15.61 -6.72 4.60
CA THR A 3 -16.77 -7.42 5.16
C THR A 3 -18.06 -6.76 4.68
N PRO A 4 -19.03 -7.53 4.17
CA PRO A 4 -20.29 -6.97 3.68
C PRO A 4 -21.05 -6.29 4.83
N THR A 5 -21.80 -5.25 4.49
CA THR A 5 -22.61 -4.55 5.48
C THR A 5 -23.70 -5.48 6.04
N LYS A 6 -23.92 -5.39 7.35
CA LYS A 6 -25.18 -5.82 7.98
C LYS A 6 -26.12 -4.61 7.96
N GLY A 7 -27.33 -4.78 7.44
CA GLY A 7 -28.34 -3.72 7.35
C GLY A 7 -28.33 -2.92 6.05
N ALA A 8 -29.01 -1.76 6.07
CA ALA A 8 -29.21 -0.90 4.91
C ALA A 8 -27.88 -0.45 4.27
N ARG A 9 -27.90 -0.36 2.93
CA ARG A 9 -26.75 0.02 2.10
C ARG A 9 -26.69 1.53 1.94
N LEU A 10 -25.49 2.08 1.76
CA LEU A 10 -25.34 3.51 1.44
C LEU A 10 -25.97 3.80 0.07
N GLY A 11 -26.82 4.82 -0.02
CA GLY A 11 -27.50 5.17 -1.27
C GLY A 11 -28.63 4.22 -1.69
N GLY A 12 -29.10 3.35 -0.80
CA GLY A 12 -30.29 2.52 -0.98
C GLY A 12 -30.07 1.20 -1.72
N SER A 13 -29.17 1.14 -2.72
CA SER A 13 -28.89 -0.07 -3.49
C SER A 13 -27.41 -0.50 -3.45
N PRO A 14 -27.09 -1.79 -3.63
CA PRO A 14 -25.70 -2.27 -3.68
C PRO A 14 -24.91 -1.67 -4.85
N ALA A 15 -25.57 -1.39 -5.98
CA ALA A 15 -24.93 -0.77 -7.13
C ALA A 15 -24.55 0.69 -6.82
N HIS A 16 -25.44 1.44 -6.18
CA HIS A 16 -25.19 2.83 -5.80
C HIS A 16 -24.11 2.92 -4.72
N GLU A 17 -24.12 2.04 -3.72
CA GLU A 17 -23.06 2.00 -2.70
C GLU A 17 -21.67 1.81 -3.33
N LYS A 18 -21.54 0.92 -4.32
CA LYS A 18 -20.27 0.69 -5.03
C LYS A 18 -19.78 1.95 -5.74
N LEU A 19 -20.68 2.71 -6.36
CA LEU A 19 -20.34 3.97 -7.04
C LEU A 19 -19.93 5.06 -6.04
N ILE A 20 -20.69 5.21 -4.95
CA ILE A 20 -20.36 6.15 -3.87
C ILE A 20 -18.95 5.86 -3.32
N LEU A 21 -18.65 4.60 -3.01
CA LEU A 21 -17.35 4.22 -2.46
C LEU A 21 -16.21 4.36 -3.47
N SER A 22 -16.47 4.10 -4.76
CA SER A 22 -15.50 4.33 -5.83
C SER A 22 -15.14 5.82 -5.92
N ASN A 23 -16.15 6.70 -6.01
CA ASN A 23 -15.93 8.14 -6.11
C ASN A 23 -15.22 8.70 -4.87
N LEU A 24 -15.61 8.26 -3.67
CA LEU A 24 -14.95 8.68 -2.43
C LEU A 24 -13.48 8.22 -2.36
N ALA A 25 -13.15 7.03 -2.87
CA ALA A 25 -11.77 6.56 -2.94
C ALA A 25 -10.96 7.39 -3.95
N THR A 26 -11.53 7.70 -5.11
CA THR A 26 -10.91 8.58 -6.11
C THR A 26 -10.58 9.95 -5.49
N SER A 27 -11.55 10.63 -4.88
CA SER A 27 -11.33 11.93 -4.24
C SER A 27 -10.36 11.88 -3.06
N LEU A 28 -10.31 10.77 -2.32
CA LEU A 28 -9.34 10.60 -1.24
C LEU A 28 -7.91 10.52 -1.78
N PHE A 29 -7.67 9.80 -2.88
CA PHE A 29 -6.34 9.70 -3.47
C PHE A 29 -5.94 10.95 -4.24
N GLU A 30 -6.91 11.66 -4.81
CA GLU A 30 -6.67 12.93 -5.51
C GLU A 30 -6.28 14.07 -4.55
N HIS A 31 -7.00 14.22 -3.43
CA HIS A 31 -6.80 15.36 -2.53
C HIS A 31 -6.02 15.01 -1.25
N GLY A 32 -5.79 13.73 -0.98
CA GLY A 32 -5.14 13.24 0.24
C GLY A 32 -6.01 13.32 1.51
N ALA A 33 -7.04 14.17 1.54
CA ALA A 33 -8.01 14.23 2.62
C ALA A 33 -9.39 14.69 2.13
N ILE A 34 -10.45 14.11 2.71
CA ILE A 34 -11.85 14.48 2.41
C ILE A 34 -12.67 14.56 3.68
N THR A 35 -13.69 15.44 3.68
CA THR A 35 -14.66 15.56 4.76
C THR A 35 -15.98 14.90 4.37
N THR A 36 -16.43 13.92 5.14
CA THR A 36 -17.62 13.12 4.84
C THR A 36 -18.34 12.67 6.11
N THR A 37 -19.45 11.95 5.97
CA THR A 37 -20.16 11.42 7.15
C THR A 37 -19.41 10.24 7.75
N ALA A 38 -19.51 10.06 9.07
CA ALA A 38 -18.83 8.98 9.79
C ALA A 38 -19.17 7.58 9.24
N ALA A 39 -20.41 7.39 8.79
CA ALA A 39 -20.87 6.14 8.18
C ALA A 39 -20.15 5.86 6.85
N LYS A 40 -19.99 6.87 5.98
CA LYS A 40 -19.27 6.75 4.70
C LYS A 40 -17.78 6.51 4.94
N ALA A 41 -17.15 7.25 5.86
CA ALA A 41 -15.73 7.11 6.17
C ALA A 41 -15.37 5.70 6.66
N LYS A 42 -16.16 5.13 7.59
CA LYS A 42 -15.96 3.77 8.10
C LYS A 42 -16.08 2.69 7.01
N ARG A 43 -16.92 2.92 5.98
CA ARG A 43 -17.06 2.00 4.84
C ARG A 43 -15.93 2.16 3.84
N LEU A 44 -15.40 3.37 3.69
CA LEU A 44 -14.30 3.69 2.79
C LEU A 44 -12.96 3.11 3.27
N GLN A 45 -12.68 3.15 4.58
CA GLN A 45 -11.41 2.68 5.15
C GLN A 45 -10.92 1.32 4.63
N PRO A 46 -11.67 0.21 4.77
CA PRO A 46 -11.16 -1.10 4.35
C PRO A 46 -11.01 -1.22 2.83
N LEU A 47 -11.74 -0.40 2.07
CA LEU A 47 -11.59 -0.30 0.63
C LEU A 47 -10.28 0.41 0.25
N ALA A 48 -10.06 1.60 0.82
CA ALA A 48 -8.87 2.41 0.58
C ALA A 48 -7.59 1.70 1.03
N GLU A 49 -7.59 1.09 2.22
CA GLU A 49 -6.45 0.33 2.73
C GLU A 49 -6.10 -0.88 1.85
N SER A 50 -7.12 -1.58 1.34
CA SER A 50 -6.90 -2.69 0.40
C SER A 50 -6.33 -2.20 -0.93
N MET A 51 -6.71 -1.01 -1.41
CA MET A 51 -6.16 -0.43 -2.64
C MET A 51 -4.71 0.00 -2.46
N ILE A 52 -4.36 0.65 -1.36
CA ILE A 52 -2.98 1.05 -1.04
C ILE A 52 -2.09 -0.20 -0.87
N THR A 53 -2.60 -1.26 -0.25
CA THR A 53 -1.87 -2.53 -0.13
C THR A 53 -1.55 -3.15 -1.49
N LYS A 54 -2.49 -3.06 -2.45
CA LYS A 54 -2.27 -3.49 -3.84
C LYS A 54 -1.30 -2.57 -4.58
N ALA A 55 -1.36 -1.28 -4.32
CA ALA A 55 -0.45 -0.30 -4.89
C ALA A 55 1.01 -0.59 -4.49
N LYS A 56 1.24 -0.85 -3.20
CA LYS A 56 2.55 -1.27 -2.66
C LYS A 56 3.11 -2.53 -3.32
N ARG A 57 2.26 -3.47 -3.75
CA ARG A 57 2.69 -4.70 -4.45
C ARG A 57 3.16 -4.42 -5.88
N GLY A 58 2.65 -3.37 -6.53
CA GLY A 58 3.14 -2.90 -7.83
C GLY A 58 2.82 -3.76 -9.07
N ASP A 59 2.25 -4.97 -8.93
CA ASP A 59 2.05 -5.89 -10.06
C ASP A 59 0.92 -5.49 -11.03
N LEU A 60 1.00 -5.99 -12.27
CA LEU A 60 0.01 -5.75 -13.33
C LEU A 60 -1.40 -6.22 -12.92
N ASN A 61 -1.48 -7.34 -12.21
CA ASN A 61 -2.74 -7.85 -11.69
C ASN A 61 -3.38 -6.89 -10.68
N SER A 62 -2.60 -6.32 -9.76
CA SER A 62 -3.07 -5.30 -8.80
C SER A 62 -3.59 -4.06 -9.51
N ARG A 63 -2.86 -3.56 -10.52
CA ARG A 63 -3.32 -2.43 -11.34
C ARG A 63 -4.67 -2.72 -11.99
N ARG A 64 -4.81 -3.88 -12.65
CA ARG A 64 -6.08 -4.32 -13.26
C ARG A 64 -7.20 -4.44 -12.22
N GLN A 65 -6.92 -4.94 -11.02
CA GLN A 65 -7.91 -5.06 -9.96
C GLN A 65 -8.36 -3.70 -9.40
N VAL A 66 -7.47 -2.72 -9.31
CA VAL A 66 -7.82 -1.36 -8.88
C VAL A 66 -8.65 -0.66 -9.96
N MET A 67 -8.29 -0.82 -11.24
CA MET A 67 -9.05 -0.27 -12.38
C MET A 67 -10.50 -0.79 -12.48
N LYS A 68 -10.80 -1.97 -11.93
CA LYS A 68 -12.20 -2.45 -11.80
C LYS A 68 -13.07 -1.55 -10.91
N ARG A 69 -12.46 -0.72 -10.06
CA ARG A 69 -13.16 0.17 -9.13
C ARG A 69 -12.94 1.64 -9.43
N ILE A 70 -11.69 2.06 -9.61
CA ILE A 70 -11.36 3.44 -9.96
C ILE A 70 -11.21 3.51 -11.48
N LYS A 71 -12.07 4.30 -12.12
CA LYS A 71 -12.09 4.41 -13.59
C LYS A 71 -11.04 5.39 -14.12
N ASP A 72 -10.64 6.36 -13.29
CA ASP A 72 -9.67 7.37 -13.68
C ASP A 72 -8.24 6.81 -13.66
N LYS A 73 -7.59 6.84 -14.82
CA LYS A 73 -6.22 6.33 -15.01
C LYS A 73 -5.17 7.23 -14.35
N SER A 74 -5.43 8.54 -14.25
CA SER A 74 -4.51 9.50 -13.64
C SER A 74 -4.35 9.21 -12.15
N ILE A 75 -5.46 9.00 -11.45
CA ILE A 75 -5.46 8.66 -10.03
C ILE A 75 -4.86 7.27 -9.78
N VAL A 76 -5.10 6.31 -10.68
CA VAL A 76 -4.42 5.00 -10.60
C VAL A 76 -2.91 5.13 -10.77
N HIS A 77 -2.44 6.03 -11.64
CA HIS A 77 -1.01 6.31 -11.77
C HIS A 77 -0.44 6.85 -10.45
N VAL A 78 -0.99 7.95 -9.92
CA VAL A 78 -0.59 8.56 -8.64
C VAL A 78 -0.62 7.55 -7.48
N LEU A 79 -1.63 6.69 -7.44
CA LEU A 79 -1.75 5.66 -6.41
C LEU A 79 -0.56 4.68 -6.41
N PHE A 80 -0.07 4.28 -7.59
CA PHE A 80 1.01 3.29 -7.70
C PHE A 80 2.41 3.90 -7.68
N THR A 81 2.58 5.12 -8.20
CA THR A 81 3.90 5.79 -8.23
C THR A 81 4.16 6.55 -6.93
N GLU A 82 3.24 7.36 -6.45
CA GLU A 82 3.50 8.23 -5.29
C GLU A 82 3.04 7.58 -3.98
N ILE A 83 1.77 7.15 -3.94
CA ILE A 83 1.15 6.69 -2.68
C ILE A 83 1.68 5.30 -2.29
N GLY A 84 1.88 4.41 -3.28
CA GLY A 84 2.42 3.07 -3.08
C GLY A 84 3.82 3.11 -2.46
N GLU A 85 4.71 3.92 -3.02
CA GLU A 85 6.07 4.13 -2.53
C GLU A 85 6.09 4.78 -1.14
N ARG A 86 5.25 5.82 -0.93
CA ARG A 86 5.11 6.51 0.37
C ARG A 86 4.79 5.57 1.52
N TYR A 87 4.11 4.45 1.26
CA TYR A 87 3.69 3.48 2.28
C TYR A 87 4.42 2.14 2.22
N ALA A 88 5.54 2.05 1.49
CA ALA A 88 6.32 0.82 1.35
C ALA A 88 6.68 0.19 2.72
N ASP A 89 7.09 0.99 3.71
CA ASP A 89 7.54 0.48 5.01
C ASP A 89 6.43 0.35 6.07
N ARG A 90 5.20 0.81 5.77
CA ARG A 90 4.11 0.84 6.74
C ARG A 90 3.27 -0.44 6.65
N PRO A 91 3.19 -1.28 7.70
CA PRO A 91 2.33 -2.47 7.71
C PRO A 91 0.88 -2.10 8.10
N GLY A 92 0.17 -1.42 7.21
CA GLY A 92 -1.25 -1.07 7.37
C GLY A 92 -1.53 0.23 8.14
N GLY A 93 -2.82 0.58 8.24
CA GLY A 93 -3.25 1.84 8.88
C GLY A 93 -2.84 3.08 8.08
N TYR A 94 -3.13 3.09 6.78
CA TYR A 94 -2.76 4.19 5.87
C TYR A 94 -3.72 5.37 5.94
N THR A 95 -4.92 5.18 6.51
CA THR A 95 -5.94 6.22 6.64
C THR A 95 -6.20 6.55 8.10
N ARG A 96 -6.49 7.82 8.39
CA ARG A 96 -6.91 8.31 9.70
C ARG A 96 -8.29 8.94 9.61
N ILE A 97 -9.14 8.66 10.60
CA ILE A 97 -10.46 9.28 10.77
C ILE A 97 -10.36 10.23 11.96
N THR A 98 -10.59 11.51 11.70
CA THR A 98 -10.70 12.56 12.72
C THR A 98 -12.16 13.01 12.80
N LYS A 99 -12.77 12.90 13.98
CA LYS A 99 -14.15 13.34 14.19
C LYS A 99 -14.24 14.86 14.08
N LEU A 100 -15.25 15.33 13.38
CA LEU A 100 -15.62 16.74 13.32
C LEU A 100 -16.95 16.94 14.06
N GLY A 101 -17.34 18.21 14.26
CA GLY A 101 -18.67 18.55 14.74
C GLY A 101 -19.78 18.04 13.81
N PRO A 102 -21.02 17.89 14.30
CA PRO A 102 -22.14 17.47 13.46
C PRO A 102 -22.48 18.52 12.41
N ARG A 103 -22.99 18.07 11.27
CA ARG A 103 -23.45 18.96 10.20
C ARG A 103 -24.71 19.72 10.60
N LYS A 104 -24.74 21.02 10.33
CA LYS A 104 -25.92 21.86 10.53
C LYS A 104 -27.05 21.42 9.60
N GLY A 105 -28.24 21.19 10.16
CA GLY A 105 -29.45 20.81 9.43
C GLY A 105 -29.92 19.40 9.76
N ASP A 106 -29.11 18.38 9.47
CA ASP A 106 -29.45 16.97 9.69
C ASP A 106 -28.71 16.32 10.86
N ASN A 107 -27.88 17.09 11.58
CA ASN A 107 -27.07 16.64 12.71
C ASN A 107 -26.21 15.41 12.38
N ALA A 108 -25.88 15.19 11.11
CA ALA A 108 -25.10 14.03 10.70
C ALA A 108 -23.67 14.13 11.26
N PRO A 109 -23.12 13.08 11.89
CA PRO A 109 -21.77 13.10 12.42
C PRO A 109 -20.76 13.18 11.26
N MET A 110 -20.04 14.30 11.17
CA MET A 110 -19.02 14.51 10.15
C MET A 110 -17.64 14.06 10.63
N VAL A 111 -16.80 13.69 9.68
CA VAL A 111 -15.46 13.17 9.89
C VAL A 111 -14.57 13.64 8.75
N LYS A 112 -13.34 14.01 9.06
CA LYS A 112 -12.26 14.13 8.07
C LYS A 112 -11.54 12.78 7.97
N ILE A 113 -11.49 12.19 6.78
CA ILE A 113 -10.66 11.01 6.50
C ILE A 113 -9.46 11.45 5.66
N GLU A 114 -8.26 11.12 6.11
CA GLU A 114 -7.00 11.58 5.52
C GLU A 114 -5.98 10.44 5.40
N LEU A 115 -5.10 10.56 4.41
CA LEU A 115 -3.91 9.73 4.25
C LEU A 115 -2.89 10.12 5.32
N VAL A 116 -2.34 9.13 6.02
CA VAL A 116 -1.36 9.34 7.10
C VAL A 116 0.02 9.68 6.52
N GLU A 117 0.82 10.50 7.18
CA GLU A 117 2.20 10.75 6.72
C GLU A 117 3.10 9.50 6.82
N ALA A 118 4.17 9.48 6.02
CA ALA A 118 5.15 8.40 6.00
C ALA A 118 5.81 8.24 7.38
N LEU A 119 6.40 7.07 7.63
CA LEU A 119 6.83 6.61 8.96
C LEU A 119 7.98 7.41 9.62
N ALA A 120 8.33 8.61 9.13
CA ALA A 120 9.21 9.53 9.84
C ALA A 120 8.61 9.96 11.20
N ASP A 121 7.28 10.06 11.29
CA ASP A 121 6.57 10.55 12.49
C ASP A 121 5.72 9.48 13.21
N SER A 122 6.29 8.31 13.49
CA SER A 122 5.68 7.38 14.46
C SER A 122 6.72 6.69 15.35
N PRO A 123 6.53 6.68 16.68
CA PRO A 123 7.56 6.44 17.69
C PRO A 123 7.89 4.95 17.86
N LYS A 124 8.38 4.30 16.79
CA LYS A 124 9.03 2.98 16.91
C LYS A 124 10.50 3.06 17.35
N ALA A 125 11.10 4.25 17.36
CA ALA A 125 12.42 4.47 17.96
C ALA A 125 12.43 4.38 19.51
N LYS A 126 11.27 4.43 20.20
CA LYS A 126 11.21 4.39 21.67
C LYS A 126 10.85 3.03 22.30
N LYS A 127 10.53 1.99 21.51
CA LYS A 127 10.17 0.66 22.07
C LYS A 127 11.28 -0.39 22.00
N THR A 128 12.36 -0.13 21.26
CA THR A 128 13.54 -1.02 21.23
C THR A 128 14.65 -0.62 22.21
N ALA A 129 14.55 0.55 22.85
CA ALA A 129 15.57 1.06 23.80
C ALA A 129 15.26 0.82 25.30
N LYS A 130 14.22 0.06 25.66
CA LYS A 130 13.83 -0.16 27.08
C LYS A 130 13.73 -1.61 27.55
N LYS A 131 14.28 -2.57 26.79
CA LYS A 131 14.40 -3.98 27.22
C LYS A 131 15.62 -4.54 26.48
N ALA A 132 16.82 -4.61 27.03
CA ALA A 132 17.32 -5.24 28.27
C ALA A 132 18.75 -4.65 28.56
N PRO A 133 19.53 -4.99 29.61
CA PRO A 133 19.43 -6.17 30.47
C PRO A 133 19.78 -6.00 31.97
N ALA A 134 19.11 -6.75 32.85
CA ALA A 134 19.60 -7.03 34.21
C ALA A 134 19.23 -8.46 34.62
N LYS A 135 20.14 -9.41 34.33
CA LYS A 135 20.54 -10.53 35.20
C LYS A 135 21.45 -11.49 34.41
N LYS A 136 22.75 -11.42 34.68
CA LYS A 136 23.73 -12.49 34.49
C LYS A 136 24.28 -12.86 35.87
N ALA A 137 24.21 -14.15 36.22
CA ALA A 137 24.99 -14.94 37.19
C ALA A 137 24.05 -16.08 37.65
N ALA A 138 24.28 -17.38 37.50
CA ALA A 138 25.45 -18.22 37.21
C ALA A 138 24.96 -19.40 36.31
N ALA A 139 25.75 -20.07 35.46
CA ALA A 139 26.93 -20.87 35.79
C ALA A 139 27.86 -21.12 34.58
N LYS A 140 29.13 -21.34 34.94
CA LYS A 140 30.34 -21.87 34.26
C LYS A 140 30.12 -22.82 33.07
N GLN A 141 30.78 -22.61 31.91
CA GLN A 141 32.18 -22.94 31.50
C GLN A 141 32.39 -24.42 31.11
N ASP A 142 32.67 -24.66 29.83
CA ASP A 142 33.82 -25.44 29.26
C ASP A 142 33.73 -25.36 27.70
N ALA A 143 34.65 -24.61 27.06
CA ALA A 143 35.77 -25.09 26.21
C ALA A 143 35.32 -25.44 24.75
N ALA A 144 35.52 -24.59 23.74
CA ALA A 144 36.76 -24.20 23.02
C ALA A 144 36.95 -24.98 21.69
N GLU A 145 36.90 -24.21 20.58
CA GLU A 145 37.72 -24.29 19.33
C GLU A 145 37.50 -25.51 18.40
N ASP A 146 37.47 -25.46 17.06
CA ASP A 146 38.22 -24.66 16.09
C ASP A 146 37.60 -24.83 14.67
N LYS A 147 37.97 -23.93 13.74
CA LYS A 147 38.03 -24.02 12.25
C LYS A 147 37.35 -22.90 11.46
N VAL A 148 38.20 -21.92 11.14
CA VAL A 148 38.19 -21.01 9.99
C VAL A 148 38.84 -21.71 8.78
N GLU A 149 38.50 -21.24 7.57
CA GLU A 149 39.14 -21.47 6.24
C GLU A 149 38.88 -22.81 5.52
N ASP A 150 38.15 -22.78 4.40
CA ASP A 150 38.75 -22.72 3.04
C ASP A 150 37.66 -22.55 1.93
N LYS A 151 38.10 -21.97 0.79
CA LYS A 151 37.52 -21.89 -0.56
C LYS A 151 36.69 -20.68 -1.00
N VAL A 152 37.47 -19.65 -1.33
CA VAL A 152 37.39 -18.83 -2.56
C VAL A 152 37.48 -19.72 -3.81
N GLU A 153 36.94 -19.24 -4.94
CA GLU A 153 37.00 -19.72 -6.35
C GLU A 153 35.66 -20.26 -6.89
N ASP A 154 34.89 -19.42 -7.60
CA ASP A 154 34.55 -19.59 -9.03
C ASP A 154 33.63 -18.43 -9.52
N GLU A 155 34.25 -17.30 -9.88
CA GLU A 155 33.66 -16.28 -10.77
C GLU A 155 34.57 -16.17 -12.00
N ALA A 156 34.33 -16.97 -13.05
CA ALA A 156 34.89 -16.72 -14.38
C ALA A 156 34.28 -17.64 -15.48
N LYS A 157 32.97 -17.59 -15.76
CA LYS A 157 32.46 -18.17 -17.04
C LYS A 157 31.03 -17.80 -17.48
N VAL A 158 30.66 -16.53 -17.62
CA VAL A 158 29.41 -16.18 -18.36
C VAL A 158 29.49 -14.82 -19.06
N GLU A 159 30.41 -14.62 -20.01
CA GLU A 159 30.43 -13.38 -20.83
C GLU A 159 30.56 -13.59 -22.34
N ASP A 160 30.51 -14.82 -22.89
CA ASP A 160 30.90 -15.04 -24.30
C ASP A 160 29.85 -15.75 -25.18
N VAL A 161 28.56 -15.53 -24.93
CA VAL A 161 27.51 -15.99 -25.84
C VAL A 161 26.39 -14.95 -25.87
N VAL A 162 25.94 -14.57 -27.08
CA VAL A 162 24.72 -13.82 -27.46
C VAL A 162 24.97 -12.53 -28.28
N ASP A 163 26.22 -12.18 -28.63
CA ASP A 163 26.53 -11.11 -29.62
C ASP A 163 26.29 -11.52 -31.10
N GLU A 164 25.29 -12.38 -31.35
CA GLU A 164 24.98 -12.90 -32.70
C GLU A 164 23.46 -13.00 -32.92
N LYS A 165 22.72 -11.90 -32.75
CA LYS A 165 21.29 -11.90 -33.13
C LYS A 165 20.60 -10.55 -33.41
N VAL A 166 21.31 -9.54 -33.92
CA VAL A 166 20.67 -8.29 -34.37
C VAL A 166 21.17 -7.89 -35.76
N GLN A 167 20.78 -8.66 -36.76
CA GLN A 167 20.72 -8.26 -38.17
C GLN A 167 19.63 -9.11 -38.84
N ASP A 168 18.38 -8.68 -38.75
CA ASP A 168 17.43 -8.65 -39.87
C ASP A 168 16.07 -8.08 -39.41
N GLU A 169 15.31 -7.58 -40.39
CA GLU A 169 13.91 -7.07 -40.30
C GLU A 169 13.71 -5.55 -40.15
N THR A 170 14.06 -4.83 -41.21
CA THR A 170 13.19 -3.79 -41.78
C THR A 170 11.91 -4.39 -42.37
N PRO A 171 10.72 -3.81 -42.13
CA PRO A 171 9.63 -3.91 -43.10
C PRO A 171 9.34 -2.55 -43.74
N GLU A 172 9.73 -2.42 -45.01
CA GLU A 172 8.98 -1.64 -45.99
C GLU A 172 7.68 -2.39 -46.30
N THR A 173 6.54 -1.69 -46.25
CA THR A 173 5.40 -2.04 -47.11
C THR A 173 4.48 -0.83 -47.31
N GLU A 174 4.29 -0.50 -48.58
CA GLU A 174 3.48 0.57 -49.16
C GLU A 174 1.97 0.25 -49.14
N ASP A 175 1.18 1.34 -49.22
CA ASP A 175 -0.09 1.53 -49.94
C ASP A 175 -1.07 0.36 -50.20
N LYS A 176 -2.27 0.44 -49.59
CA LYS A 176 -3.55 0.69 -50.29
C LYS A 176 -4.74 0.92 -49.34
#